data_AF-A0A924USH4-F1
#
_entry.id   AF-A0A924USH4-F1
#
_cell.length_a   1.000
_cell.length_b   1.000
_cell.length_c   1.000
_cell.angle_alpha   90.00
_cell.angle_beta   90.00
_cell.angle_gamma   90.00
#
_symmetry.space_group_name_H-M   'P 1'
#
loop_
_entity.id
_entity.type
_entity.pdbx_description
1 polymer ?
#
loop_
_entity_poly.entity_id
_entity_poly.type
_entity_poly.pdbx_seq_one_letter_code
_entity_poly.pdbx_strand_id
1 'polypeptide(L)'
;MSRPTETFNKKEKEKKRLKKQLDKKEKAEERKATSSKGKSLDEMMAYIDENGNISSTPPDPNKKKRFNQEDIQIGVAKQVATEPEGPRRGTITFFNESKGYGFIKDLDTQESVFVHINGLVDPVKENDKVTFETEQGQKGPNAISVKKV
;
A
#
# COMPACT_ATOMS: atom_id res chain seq x y z
N MET A 1 20.58 69.26 44.98
CA MET A 1 19.54 68.55 44.21
C MET A 1 18.91 67.50 45.11
N SER A 2 17.60 67.58 45.37
CA SER A 2 16.89 66.65 46.28
C SER A 2 16.47 65.38 45.53
N ARG A 3 16.85 64.20 46.03
CA ARG A 3 16.43 62.90 45.48
C ARG A 3 14.98 62.63 45.90
N PRO A 4 14.05 62.30 44.99
CA PRO A 4 12.68 62.01 45.34
C PRO A 4 12.60 60.70 46.14
N THR A 5 12.23 60.78 47.42
CA THR A 5 11.96 59.62 48.27
C THR A 5 10.55 59.09 47.97
N GLU A 6 10.45 58.08 47.11
CA GLU A 6 9.19 57.36 46.88
C GLU A 6 8.83 56.51 48.10
N THR A 7 7.60 56.68 48.60
CA THR A 7 7.09 55.90 49.73
C THR A 7 6.83 54.44 49.33
N PHE A 8 7.11 53.50 50.23
CA PHE A 8 6.96 52.04 50.02
C PHE A 8 5.58 51.67 49.46
N ASN A 9 4.51 52.29 49.99
CA ASN A 9 3.14 52.08 49.54
C ASN A 9 2.89 52.48 48.07
N LYS A 10 3.64 53.47 47.52
CA LYS A 10 3.54 53.85 46.10
C LYS A 10 4.19 52.78 45.21
N LYS A 11 5.38 52.29 45.60
CA LYS A 11 6.09 51.20 44.89
C LYS A 11 5.30 49.88 44.86
N GLU A 12 4.66 49.52 45.97
CA GLU A 12 3.83 48.31 46.02
C GLU A 12 2.59 48.42 45.10
N LYS A 13 1.97 49.60 45.04
CA LYS A 13 0.81 49.84 44.17
C LYS A 13 1.18 49.76 42.68
N GLU A 14 2.35 50.27 42.31
CA GLU A 14 2.87 50.17 40.94
C GLU A 14 3.25 48.73 40.58
N LYS A 15 3.91 48.00 41.48
CA LYS A 15 4.23 46.58 41.30
C LYS A 15 2.96 45.73 41.10
N LYS A 16 1.90 46.03 41.85
CA LYS A 16 0.58 45.37 41.70
C LYS A 16 -0.10 45.73 40.37
N ARG A 17 0.09 46.94 39.86
CA ARG A 17 -0.40 47.36 38.53
C ARG A 17 0.36 46.68 37.40
N LEU A 18 1.69 46.59 37.50
CA LEU A 18 2.55 45.91 36.53
C LEU A 18 2.23 44.42 36.46
N LYS A 19 2.09 43.75 37.62
CA LYS A 19 1.69 42.34 37.67
C LYS A 19 0.32 42.12 37.01
N LYS A 20 -0.67 42.95 37.33
CA LYS A 20 -1.99 42.88 36.69
C LYS A 20 -1.95 43.11 35.18
N GLN A 21 -1.03 43.94 34.67
CA GLN A 21 -0.86 44.14 33.23
C GLN A 21 -0.22 42.93 32.56
N LEU A 22 0.79 42.33 33.19
CA LEU A 22 1.46 41.12 32.70
C LEU A 22 0.48 39.95 32.65
N ASP A 23 -0.22 39.67 33.75
CA ASP A 23 -1.24 38.61 33.82
C ASP A 23 -2.35 38.82 32.76
N LYS A 24 -2.70 40.09 32.48
CA LYS A 24 -3.69 40.43 31.46
C LYS A 24 -3.15 40.25 30.03
N LYS A 25 -1.87 40.52 29.79
CA LYS A 25 -1.20 40.31 28.49
C LYS A 25 -1.02 38.83 28.21
N GLU A 26 -0.51 38.07 29.18
CA GLU A 26 -0.33 36.62 29.09
C GLU A 26 -1.67 35.91 28.80
N LYS A 27 -2.72 36.23 29.57
CA LYS A 27 -4.07 35.71 29.31
C LYS A 27 -4.65 36.13 27.96
N ALA A 28 -4.23 37.28 27.42
CA ALA A 28 -4.62 37.71 26.08
C ALA A 28 -3.84 36.95 24.99
N GLU A 29 -2.57 36.63 25.21
CA GLU A 29 -1.73 35.81 24.33
C GLU A 29 -2.19 34.35 24.33
N GLU A 30 -2.53 33.78 25.48
CA GLU A 30 -3.14 32.45 25.59
C GLU A 30 -4.47 32.38 24.82
N ARG A 31 -5.31 33.42 24.94
CA ARG A 31 -6.56 33.53 24.16
C ARG A 31 -6.29 33.69 22.67
N LYS A 32 -5.18 34.31 22.27
CA LYS A 32 -4.77 34.42 20.85
C LYS A 32 -4.19 33.11 20.32
N ALA A 33 -3.42 32.37 21.12
CA ALA A 33 -2.87 31.06 20.75
C ALA A 33 -3.98 29.99 20.63
N THR A 34 -4.99 30.07 21.49
CA THR A 34 -6.16 29.19 21.48
C THR A 34 -7.27 29.65 20.52
N SER A 35 -7.30 30.94 20.14
CA SER A 35 -8.21 31.46 19.12
C SER A 35 -7.67 31.16 17.72
N SER A 36 -8.41 30.39 16.92
CA SER A 36 -8.13 30.18 15.49
C SER A 36 -8.34 31.44 14.64
N LYS A 37 -8.83 32.55 15.22
CA LYS A 37 -9.21 33.78 14.54
C LYS A 37 -8.11 34.84 14.70
N GLY A 38 -7.09 34.78 13.85
CA GLY A 38 -6.01 35.78 13.79
C GLY A 38 -4.58 35.26 13.69
N LYS A 39 -4.38 33.95 13.48
CA LYS A 39 -3.07 33.44 13.03
C LYS A 39 -2.74 34.13 11.70
N SER A 40 -1.54 34.70 11.60
CA SER A 40 -1.10 35.36 10.36
C SER A 40 -1.22 34.37 9.19
N LEU A 41 -1.49 34.86 7.98
CA LEU A 41 -1.74 34.01 6.79
C LEU A 41 -0.59 33.00 6.55
N ASP A 42 0.63 33.40 6.91
CA ASP A 42 1.86 32.61 6.87
C ASP A 42 1.88 31.45 7.89
N GLU A 43 1.24 31.63 9.05
CA GLU A 43 1.15 30.62 10.12
C GLU A 43 -0.04 29.66 9.93
N MET A 44 -0.94 29.97 8.99
CA MET A 44 -1.99 29.05 8.52
C MET A 44 -1.52 28.20 7.33
N MET A 45 -0.42 28.57 6.68
CA MET A 45 0.18 27.78 5.61
C MET A 45 0.98 26.61 6.21
N ALA A 46 0.34 25.44 6.22
CA ALA A 46 1.02 24.17 6.43
C ALA A 46 1.65 23.71 5.12
N TYR A 47 2.94 23.38 5.14
CA TYR A 47 3.56 22.70 4.01
C TYR A 47 3.17 21.23 4.03
N ILE A 48 2.92 20.64 2.86
CA ILE A 48 2.60 19.22 2.71
C ILE A 48 3.91 18.52 2.34
N ASP A 49 4.33 17.53 3.14
CA ASP A 49 5.49 16.70 2.83
C ASP A 49 5.19 15.67 1.72
N GLU A 50 6.22 14.95 1.25
CA GLU A 50 6.09 13.90 0.21
C GLU A 50 5.12 12.77 0.58
N ASN A 51 4.69 12.67 1.84
CA ASN A 51 3.82 11.62 2.37
C ASN A 51 2.42 12.15 2.77
N GLY A 52 2.11 13.41 2.45
CA GLY A 52 0.80 14.02 2.73
C GLY A 52 0.61 14.54 4.16
N ASN A 53 1.68 14.60 4.97
CA ASN A 53 1.61 15.14 6.33
C ASN A 53 1.93 16.64 6.36
N ILE A 54 1.34 17.30 7.36
CA ILE A 54 1.55 18.72 7.66
C ILE A 54 2.95 18.89 8.25
N SER A 55 3.87 19.46 7.48
CA SER A 55 5.23 19.81 7.89
C SER A 55 5.36 21.32 8.11
N SER A 56 6.16 21.68 9.12
CA SER A 56 6.56 23.07 9.40
C SER A 56 7.71 23.56 8.52
N THR A 57 8.33 22.67 7.74
CA THR A 57 9.45 23.00 6.85
C THR A 57 9.01 23.01 5.38
N PRO A 58 9.31 24.08 4.62
CA PRO A 58 9.03 24.14 3.19
C PRO A 58 9.65 22.94 2.43
N PRO A 59 8.96 22.33 1.46
CA PRO A 59 9.50 21.23 0.68
C PRO A 59 10.71 21.70 -0.15
N ASP A 60 11.87 21.10 0.08
CA ASP A 60 13.11 21.42 -0.61
C ASP A 60 12.93 21.26 -2.15
N PRO A 61 13.19 22.31 -2.96
CA PRO A 61 12.95 22.27 -4.41
C PRO A 61 13.83 21.24 -5.16
N ASN A 62 14.94 20.80 -4.57
CA ASN A 62 15.88 19.83 -5.15
C ASN A 62 15.50 18.35 -4.93
N LYS A 63 14.51 18.04 -4.08
CA LYS A 63 14.06 16.66 -3.83
C LYS A 63 12.84 16.23 -4.67
N LYS A 64 12.38 17.08 -5.59
CA LYS A 64 11.26 16.74 -6.48
C LYS A 64 11.64 15.56 -7.38
N LYS A 65 11.06 14.39 -7.08
CA LYS A 65 11.11 13.21 -7.95
C LYS A 65 10.49 13.59 -9.29
N ARG A 66 11.30 13.61 -10.35
CA ARG A 66 10.80 13.75 -11.71
C ARG A 66 10.24 12.40 -12.13
N PHE A 67 8.92 12.28 -12.16
CA PHE A 67 8.25 11.11 -12.72
C PHE A 67 8.11 11.33 -14.23
N ASN A 68 8.51 10.34 -15.03
CA ASN A 68 8.24 10.35 -16.46
C ASN A 68 6.74 10.08 -16.65
N GLN A 69 6.09 10.85 -17.52
CA GLN A 69 4.65 10.74 -17.75
C GLN A 69 4.22 9.34 -18.24
N GLU A 70 5.15 8.61 -18.84
CA GLU A 70 4.93 7.28 -19.40
C GLU A 70 4.75 6.18 -18.33
N ASP A 71 5.25 6.38 -17.11
CA ASP A 71 5.18 5.38 -16.02
C ASP A 71 3.89 5.48 -15.19
N ILE A 72 3.11 6.54 -15.37
CA ILE A 72 1.87 6.77 -14.61
C ILE A 72 0.72 6.02 -15.30
N GLN A 73 0.56 4.74 -14.94
CA GLN A 73 -0.54 3.92 -15.41
C GLN A 73 -1.85 4.32 -14.70
N ILE A 74 -2.63 5.22 -15.31
CA ILE A 74 -3.93 5.70 -14.80
C ILE A 74 -5.06 4.68 -15.06
N GLY A 75 -4.78 3.54 -15.69
CA GLY A 75 -5.73 2.45 -15.92
C GLY A 75 -5.50 1.29 -14.97
N VAL A 76 -6.57 0.55 -14.63
CA VAL A 76 -6.43 -0.79 -14.04
C VAL A 76 -5.51 -1.59 -14.96
N ALA A 77 -4.40 -2.10 -14.44
CA ALA A 77 -3.44 -2.86 -15.22
C ALA A 77 -4.19 -3.92 -16.03
N LYS A 78 -4.10 -3.85 -17.37
CA LYS A 78 -4.55 -4.95 -18.23
C LYS A 78 -3.80 -6.18 -17.71
N GLN A 79 -4.52 -7.16 -17.18
CA GLN A 79 -3.89 -8.40 -16.73
C GLN A 79 -3.06 -8.91 -17.89
N VAL A 80 -1.75 -8.92 -17.71
CA VAL A 80 -0.83 -9.60 -18.61
C VAL A 80 -1.35 -11.03 -18.58
N ALA A 81 -1.80 -11.53 -19.74
CA ALA A 81 -2.15 -12.93 -19.87
C ALA A 81 -0.89 -13.70 -19.45
N THR A 82 -0.93 -14.32 -18.29
CA THR A 82 0.15 -15.16 -17.78
C THR A 82 0.48 -16.12 -18.91
N GLU A 83 1.67 -15.99 -19.48
CA GLU A 83 2.19 -16.94 -20.45
C GLU A 83 1.91 -18.34 -19.89
N PRO A 84 1.35 -19.28 -20.67
CA PRO A 84 1.02 -20.59 -20.15
C PRO A 84 2.28 -21.17 -19.53
N GLU A 85 2.24 -21.24 -18.20
CA GLU A 85 3.25 -21.81 -17.34
C GLU A 85 3.74 -23.10 -17.98
N GLY A 86 5.07 -23.26 -18.04
CA GLY A 86 5.73 -24.41 -18.64
C GLY A 86 5.25 -25.77 -18.09
N PRO A 87 5.90 -26.88 -18.44
CA PRO A 87 5.40 -28.23 -18.13
C PRO A 87 5.09 -28.36 -16.63
N ARG A 88 3.79 -28.42 -16.30
CA ARG A 88 3.29 -28.58 -14.94
C ARG A 88 3.44 -30.01 -14.51
N ARG A 89 3.56 -30.23 -13.20
CA ARG A 89 3.75 -31.57 -12.63
C ARG A 89 2.53 -31.96 -11.84
N GLY A 90 2.04 -33.17 -12.06
CA GLY A 90 0.89 -33.71 -11.37
C GLY A 90 1.00 -35.20 -11.10
N THR A 91 0.02 -35.71 -10.39
CA THR A 91 -0.14 -37.15 -10.14
C THR A 91 -1.50 -37.59 -10.66
N ILE A 92 -1.57 -38.72 -11.36
CA ILE A 92 -2.83 -39.26 -11.86
C ILE A 92 -3.61 -39.87 -10.71
N THR A 93 -4.79 -39.32 -10.42
CA THR A 93 -5.69 -39.84 -9.39
C THR A 93 -6.58 -40.95 -9.91
N PHE A 94 -6.99 -40.88 -11.17
CA PHE A 94 -7.86 -41.88 -11.78
C PHE A 94 -7.59 -41.96 -13.28
N PHE A 95 -7.48 -43.16 -13.82
CA PHE A 95 -7.37 -43.37 -15.26
C PHE A 95 -8.08 -44.64 -15.69
N ASN A 96 -9.02 -44.49 -16.62
CA ASN A 96 -9.74 -45.62 -17.20
C ASN A 96 -9.16 -45.95 -18.59
N GLU A 97 -8.36 -47.00 -18.67
CA GLU A 97 -7.75 -47.47 -19.93
C GLU A 97 -8.80 -47.88 -20.99
N SER A 98 -9.94 -48.43 -20.56
CA SER A 98 -10.99 -48.89 -21.49
C SER A 98 -11.76 -47.74 -22.15
N LYS A 99 -11.98 -46.64 -21.41
CA LYS A 99 -12.70 -45.45 -21.91
C LYS A 99 -11.77 -44.32 -22.36
N GLY A 100 -10.47 -44.41 -22.04
CA GLY A 100 -9.45 -43.45 -22.48
C GLY A 100 -9.56 -42.07 -21.84
N TYR A 101 -10.01 -41.97 -20.59
CA TYR A 101 -10.02 -40.70 -19.86
C TYR A 101 -9.57 -40.86 -18.40
N GLY A 102 -9.14 -39.77 -17.81
CA GLY A 102 -8.75 -39.72 -16.41
C GLY A 102 -8.67 -38.31 -15.85
N PHE A 103 -8.08 -38.22 -14.67
CA PHE A 103 -7.83 -36.97 -13.97
C PHE A 103 -6.41 -36.94 -13.42
N ILE A 104 -5.77 -35.78 -13.57
CA ILE A 104 -4.47 -35.46 -13.00
C ILE A 104 -4.69 -34.42 -11.91
N LYS A 105 -4.15 -34.69 -10.73
CA LYS A 105 -4.09 -33.70 -9.67
C LYS A 105 -2.80 -32.90 -9.83
N ASP A 106 -2.94 -31.60 -10.09
CA ASP A 106 -1.79 -30.68 -10.16
C ASP A 106 -1.12 -30.59 -8.77
N LEU A 107 0.21 -30.52 -8.73
CA LEU A 107 0.95 -30.35 -7.48
C LEU A 107 0.88 -28.91 -6.97
N ASP A 108 0.80 -27.94 -7.89
CA ASP A 108 0.88 -26.52 -7.54
C ASP A 108 -0.50 -25.96 -7.15
N THR A 109 -1.51 -26.18 -8.01
CA THR A 109 -2.87 -25.67 -7.76
C THR A 109 -3.75 -26.64 -6.97
N GLN A 110 -3.34 -27.91 -6.84
CA GLN A 110 -4.15 -29.02 -6.29
C GLN A 110 -5.50 -29.25 -7.00
N GLU A 111 -5.71 -28.59 -8.14
CA GLU A 111 -6.91 -28.75 -8.95
C GLU A 111 -6.84 -30.05 -9.74
N SER A 112 -8.02 -30.59 -10.07
CA SER A 112 -8.14 -31.78 -10.92
C SER A 112 -8.27 -31.35 -12.37
N VAL A 113 -7.25 -31.66 -13.16
CA VAL A 113 -7.19 -31.40 -14.60
C VAL A 113 -7.64 -32.66 -15.35
N PHE A 114 -8.50 -32.47 -16.35
CA PHE A 114 -9.00 -33.57 -17.16
C PHE A 114 -7.93 -34.05 -18.15
N VAL A 115 -7.82 -35.37 -18.36
CA VAL A 115 -6.93 -35.94 -19.37
C VAL A 115 -7.69 -36.92 -20.27
N HIS A 116 -7.39 -36.87 -21.57
CA HIS A 116 -7.92 -37.78 -22.59
C HIS A 116 -6.78 -38.58 -23.24
N ILE A 117 -7.08 -39.78 -23.74
CA ILE A 117 -6.10 -40.67 -24.37
C ILE A 117 -5.36 -40.03 -25.55
N ASN A 118 -6.01 -39.11 -26.26
CA ASN A 118 -5.42 -38.36 -27.37
C ASN A 118 -4.31 -37.39 -26.94
N GLY A 119 -4.30 -36.98 -25.66
CA GLY A 119 -3.30 -36.06 -25.11
C GLY A 119 -2.14 -36.76 -24.40
N LEU A 120 -2.15 -38.10 -24.34
CA LEU A 120 -1.10 -38.91 -23.75
C LEU A 120 -0.01 -39.21 -24.79
N VAL A 121 1.24 -38.94 -24.46
CA VAL A 121 2.41 -39.37 -25.25
C VAL A 121 2.83 -40.78 -24.86
N ASP A 122 2.85 -41.04 -23.54
CA ASP A 122 3.19 -42.33 -22.95
C ASP A 122 1.95 -42.96 -22.29
N PRO A 123 1.85 -44.30 -22.24
CA PRO A 123 0.82 -44.97 -21.47
C PRO A 123 1.05 -44.71 -19.97
N VAL A 124 0.02 -44.18 -19.31
CA VAL A 124 0.06 -43.82 -17.88
C VAL A 124 -0.88 -44.69 -17.07
N LYS A 125 -0.54 -44.91 -15.80
CA LYS A 125 -1.37 -45.64 -14.83
C LYS A 125 -1.78 -44.75 -13.66
N GLU A 126 -2.73 -45.24 -12.87
CA GLU A 126 -3.11 -44.61 -11.61
C GLU A 126 -1.89 -44.45 -10.69
N ASN A 127 -1.79 -43.31 -10.01
CA ASN A 127 -0.70 -42.89 -9.12
C ASN A 127 0.65 -42.57 -9.80
N ASP A 128 0.73 -42.59 -11.13
CA ASP A 128 1.95 -42.13 -11.82
C ASP A 128 2.13 -40.61 -11.73
N LYS A 129 3.38 -40.17 -11.62
CA LYS A 129 3.78 -38.76 -11.72
C LYS A 129 3.95 -38.40 -13.19
N VAL A 130 3.36 -37.29 -13.58
CA VAL A 130 3.33 -36.85 -14.97
C VAL A 130 3.64 -35.37 -15.10
N THR A 131 4.28 -35.01 -16.20
CA THR A 131 4.38 -33.64 -16.69
C THR A 131 3.35 -33.41 -17.77
N PHE A 132 2.62 -32.30 -17.69
CA PHE A 132 1.57 -31.96 -18.64
C PHE A 132 1.46 -30.44 -18.81
N GLU A 133 0.85 -30.02 -19.91
CA GLU A 133 0.49 -28.63 -20.16
C GLU A 133 -1.02 -28.45 -19.96
N THR A 134 -1.42 -27.35 -19.31
CA THR A 134 -2.84 -27.06 -19.05
C THR A 134 -3.38 -26.11 -20.11
N GLU A 135 -4.42 -26.53 -20.84
CA GLU A 135 -5.17 -25.71 -21.78
C GLU A 135 -6.62 -25.52 -21.29
N GLN A 136 -7.24 -24.38 -21.63
CA GLN A 136 -8.66 -24.15 -21.39
C GLN A 136 -9.52 -24.70 -22.53
N GLY A 137 -10.12 -25.87 -22.31
CA GLY A 137 -11.07 -26.48 -23.23
C GLY A 137 -12.53 -26.09 -22.96
N GLN A 138 -13.44 -26.59 -23.79
CA GLN A 138 -14.88 -26.28 -23.70
C GLN A 138 -15.53 -26.69 -22.36
N LYS A 139 -14.95 -27.67 -21.66
CA LYS A 139 -15.48 -28.23 -20.40
C LYS A 139 -14.61 -27.93 -19.17
N GLY A 140 -13.61 -27.05 -19.31
CA GLY A 140 -12.67 -26.71 -18.24
C GLY A 140 -11.21 -27.01 -18.58
N PRO A 141 -10.32 -27.08 -17.57
CA PRO A 141 -8.90 -27.33 -17.76
C PRO A 141 -8.64 -28.74 -18.28
N ASN A 142 -7.96 -28.81 -19.42
CA ASN A 142 -7.57 -30.03 -20.11
C ASN A 142 -6.05 -30.16 -20.16
N ALA A 143 -5.54 -31.36 -19.94
CA ALA A 143 -4.13 -31.68 -20.01
C ALA A 143 -3.73 -32.14 -21.42
N ILE A 144 -2.66 -31.55 -21.95
CA ILE A 144 -2.08 -31.87 -23.25
C ILE A 144 -0.61 -32.26 -23.08
N SER A 145 -0.09 -33.07 -24.01
CA SER A 145 1.32 -33.50 -24.04
C SER A 145 1.76 -34.18 -22.74
N VAL A 146 0.92 -35.05 -22.18
CA VAL A 146 1.19 -35.72 -20.93
C VAL A 146 2.31 -36.75 -21.12
N LYS A 147 3.38 -36.59 -20.33
CA LYS A 147 4.54 -37.48 -20.30
C LYS A 147 4.76 -38.01 -18.89
N LYS A 148 5.16 -39.27 -18.78
CA LYS A 148 5.53 -39.86 -17.49
C LYS A 148 6.91 -39.36 -17.07
N VAL A 149 7.04 -38.98 -15.79
CA VAL A 149 8.33 -38.56 -15.17
C VAL A 149 8.96 -39.72 -14.43
#